data_AF-A0A845VUW6-F1
#
_entry.id   AF-A0A845VUW6-F1
#
_cell.length_a   1.000
_cell.length_b   1.000
_cell.length_c   1.000
_cell.angle_alpha   90.00
_cell.angle_beta   90.00
_cell.angle_gamma   90.00
#
_symmetry.space_group_name_H-M   'P 1'
#
loop_
_entity.id
_entity.type
_entity.pdbx_description
1 polymer ?
#
loop_
_entity_poly.entity_id
_entity_poly.type
_entity_poly.pdbx_seq_one_letter_code
_entity_poly.pdbx_strand_id
1 'polypeptide(L)'
;MDAQKKKLAAPSESSESVQEQQADAQGQQQAKGGTPFWKQVQENFQIIAIALALALLIRVFVAEPRYIPSDSMYPTLGIGDRLVVEKISYRFHTPRVGDIIVFELPPQLQILGYSKDQAFIKRVIGTSGDTVQVKDGKVYRNGTPIDEDYIAQPPHYQMGLVQVPEDQLFVMGDNRNNSNDSHVWGFLGKDKVIGRACFRFWPLSELGSI
;
A
#
# COMPACT_ATOMS: atom_id res chain seq x y z
N MET A 1 -81.56 61.39 -63.24
CA MET A 1 -80.85 62.56 -62.72
C MET A 1 -80.00 62.07 -61.56
N ASP A 2 -78.80 61.56 -61.84
CA ASP A 2 -77.53 62.34 -61.83
C ASP A 2 -77.07 62.63 -60.39
N ALA A 3 -75.83 62.42 -59.94
CA ALA A 3 -74.59 62.01 -60.57
C ALA A 3 -73.57 61.57 -59.47
N GLN A 4 -72.50 60.95 -59.93
CA GLN A 4 -71.30 60.48 -59.25
C GLN A 4 -70.65 61.44 -58.23
N LYS A 5 -69.94 60.87 -57.25
CA LYS A 5 -68.61 61.37 -56.84
C LYS A 5 -67.65 60.23 -56.51
N LYS A 6 -66.42 60.40 -57.01
CA LYS A 6 -65.28 59.48 -57.10
C LYS A 6 -64.13 60.04 -56.25
N LYS A 7 -63.41 59.21 -55.48
CA LYS A 7 -62.00 59.38 -55.05
C LYS A 7 -61.61 58.22 -54.11
N LEU A 8 -60.39 57.69 -53.96
CA LEU A 8 -59.20 57.37 -54.77
C LEU A 8 -58.20 56.77 -53.75
N ALA A 9 -57.67 55.55 -53.96
CA ALA A 9 -56.39 54.93 -53.48
C ALA A 9 -55.94 55.05 -51.99
N ALA A 10 -55.15 54.19 -51.34
CA ALA A 10 -54.63 52.81 -51.46
C ALA A 10 -53.94 52.49 -50.08
N PRO A 11 -53.03 51.50 -49.93
CA PRO A 11 -53.17 50.29 -49.11
C PRO A 11 -52.37 50.30 -47.78
N SER A 12 -52.61 49.34 -46.89
CA SER A 12 -51.59 48.93 -45.91
C SER A 12 -51.76 47.46 -45.49
N GLU A 13 -51.08 46.59 -46.23
CA GLU A 13 -50.56 45.31 -45.77
C GLU A 13 -49.62 45.57 -44.58
N SER A 14 -49.95 45.16 -43.36
CA SER A 14 -48.96 45.18 -42.26
C SER A 14 -49.30 44.32 -41.05
N SER A 15 -50.18 43.33 -41.17
CA SER A 15 -50.63 42.53 -40.00
C SER A 15 -50.22 41.06 -40.02
N GLU A 16 -49.75 40.51 -41.15
CA GLU A 16 -49.37 39.09 -41.23
C GLU A 16 -47.89 38.82 -40.95
N SER A 17 -46.98 39.78 -41.18
CA SER A 17 -45.53 39.56 -41.04
C SER A 17 -44.99 39.55 -39.60
N VAL A 18 -45.80 39.96 -38.62
CA VAL A 18 -45.36 40.03 -37.21
C VAL A 18 -45.67 38.74 -36.44
N GLN A 19 -46.67 37.96 -36.88
CA GLN A 19 -47.05 36.71 -36.20
C GLN A 19 -46.18 35.51 -36.58
N GLU A 20 -45.58 35.51 -37.77
CA GLU A 20 -44.66 34.44 -38.19
C GLU A 20 -43.28 34.52 -37.50
N GLN A 21 -42.83 35.71 -37.08
CA GLN A 21 -41.51 35.88 -36.45
C GLN A 21 -41.49 35.54 -34.94
N GLN A 22 -42.64 35.40 -34.28
CA GLN A 22 -42.71 35.07 -32.85
C GLN A 22 -42.87 33.57 -32.56
N ALA A 23 -43.24 32.76 -33.56
CA ALA A 23 -43.33 31.30 -33.40
C ALA A 23 -41.95 30.60 -33.46
N ASP A 24 -40.98 31.18 -34.16
CA ASP A 24 -39.65 30.59 -34.31
C ASP A 24 -38.71 30.83 -33.11
N ALA A 25 -39.05 31.75 -32.22
CA ALA A 25 -38.21 32.10 -31.06
C ALA A 25 -38.48 31.24 -29.80
N GLN A 26 -39.54 30.41 -29.79
CA GLN A 26 -39.91 29.59 -28.62
C GLN A 26 -39.63 28.08 -28.79
N GLY A 27 -39.08 27.65 -29.92
CA GLY A 27 -38.87 26.23 -30.23
C GLY A 27 -37.53 25.60 -29.83
N GLN A 28 -36.56 26.34 -29.27
CA GLN A 28 -35.17 25.86 -29.17
C GLN A 28 -34.48 26.07 -27.82
N GLN A 29 -35.15 25.80 -26.71
CA GLN A 29 -34.45 25.67 -25.42
C GLN A 29 -35.02 24.53 -24.57
N GLN A 30 -34.92 23.28 -25.06
CA GLN A 30 -35.00 22.10 -24.19
C GLN A 30 -34.51 20.81 -24.88
N ALA A 31 -33.31 20.81 -25.44
CA ALA A 31 -32.56 19.56 -25.62
C ALA A 31 -31.69 19.35 -24.37
N LYS A 32 -32.28 18.83 -23.28
CA LYS A 32 -31.51 18.17 -22.22
C LYS A 32 -30.90 16.89 -22.81
N GLY A 33 -29.83 17.05 -23.58
CA GLY A 33 -28.98 15.95 -24.02
C GLY A 33 -28.25 15.40 -22.80
N GLY A 34 -28.89 14.46 -22.08
CA GLY A 34 -28.16 13.59 -21.17
C GLY A 34 -26.99 12.97 -21.93
N THR A 35 -25.79 12.99 -21.36
CA THR A 35 -24.62 12.35 -21.96
C THR A 35 -25.01 10.93 -22.40
N PRO A 36 -24.74 10.54 -23.66
CA PRO A 36 -25.20 9.24 -24.15
C PRO A 36 -24.67 8.13 -23.24
N PHE A 37 -25.53 7.16 -22.91
CA PHE A 37 -25.22 6.08 -21.96
C PHE A 37 -23.85 5.42 -22.21
N TRP A 38 -23.46 5.24 -23.48
CA TRP A 38 -22.15 4.73 -23.89
C TRP A 38 -20.96 5.62 -23.50
N LYS A 39 -21.13 6.94 -23.54
CA LYS A 39 -20.12 7.91 -23.08
C LYS A 39 -20.00 7.88 -21.56
N GLN A 40 -21.11 7.70 -20.85
CA GLN A 40 -21.11 7.53 -19.39
C GLN A 40 -20.47 6.20 -18.95
N VAL A 41 -20.68 5.12 -19.71
CA VAL A 41 -19.99 3.84 -19.52
C VAL A 41 -18.47 3.98 -19.78
N GLN A 42 -18.07 4.71 -20.82
CA GLN A 42 -16.65 4.99 -21.12
C GLN A 42 -15.98 5.82 -20.02
N GLU A 43 -16.64 6.87 -19.53
CA GLU A 43 -16.15 7.72 -18.43
C GLU A 43 -15.97 6.89 -17.14
N ASN A 44 -16.92 6.03 -16.79
CA ASN A 44 -16.82 5.13 -15.65
C ASN A 44 -15.66 4.13 -15.80
N PHE A 45 -15.47 3.56 -17.00
CA PHE A 45 -14.35 2.66 -17.27
C PHE A 45 -13.00 3.35 -17.09
N GLN A 46 -12.87 4.59 -17.59
CA GLN A 46 -11.64 5.37 -17.43
C GLN A 46 -11.31 5.61 -15.95
N ILE A 47 -12.29 5.97 -15.13
CA ILE A 47 -12.09 6.17 -13.68
C ILE A 47 -11.62 4.88 -13.01
N ILE A 48 -12.27 3.75 -13.31
CA ILE A 48 -11.89 2.44 -12.76
C ILE A 48 -10.47 2.08 -13.19
N ALA A 49 -10.12 2.29 -14.46
CA ALA A 49 -8.77 2.02 -14.98
C ALA A 49 -7.71 2.86 -14.27
N ILE A 50 -7.96 4.17 -14.08
CA ILE A 50 -7.06 5.07 -13.34
C ILE A 50 -6.93 4.62 -11.88
N ALA A 51 -8.04 4.27 -11.22
CA ALA A 51 -8.01 3.80 -9.83
C ALA A 51 -7.21 2.51 -9.67
N LEU A 52 -7.38 1.54 -10.58
CA LEU A 52 -6.61 0.29 -10.59
C LEU A 52 -5.12 0.54 -10.88
N ALA A 53 -4.80 1.40 -11.84
CA ALA A 53 -3.43 1.77 -12.15
C ALA A 53 -2.75 2.45 -10.95
N LEU A 54 -3.45 3.37 -10.29
CA LEU A 54 -2.96 4.04 -9.08
C LEU A 54 -2.77 3.04 -7.93
N ALA A 55 -3.73 2.15 -7.69
CA ALA A 55 -3.63 1.12 -6.67
C ALA A 55 -2.43 0.18 -6.92
N LEU A 56 -2.17 -0.19 -8.19
CA LEU A 56 -1.01 -0.99 -8.56
C LEU A 56 0.29 -0.22 -8.32
N LEU A 57 0.36 1.05 -8.69
CA LEU A 57 1.53 1.90 -8.47
C LEU A 57 1.83 2.03 -6.97
N ILE A 58 0.81 2.31 -6.15
CA ILE A 58 0.94 2.33 -4.69
C ILE A 58 1.44 0.98 -4.17
N ARG A 59 0.88 -0.13 -4.64
CA ARG A 59 1.30 -1.47 -4.22
C ARG A 59 2.77 -1.77 -4.56
N VAL A 60 3.21 -1.38 -5.74
CA VAL A 60 4.58 -1.65 -6.21
C VAL A 60 5.60 -0.76 -5.48
N PHE A 61 5.31 0.54 -5.35
CA PHE A 61 6.32 1.52 -4.93
C PHE A 61 6.17 2.06 -3.51
N VAL A 62 4.97 2.02 -2.93
CA VAL A 62 4.66 2.71 -1.69
C VAL A 62 4.47 1.74 -0.54
N ALA A 63 3.42 0.91 -0.61
CA ALA A 63 3.08 0.00 0.48
C ALA A 63 2.20 -1.15 -0.01
N GLU A 64 2.31 -2.31 0.64
CA GLU A 64 1.46 -3.46 0.35
C GLU A 64 0.90 -4.11 1.62
N PRO A 65 -0.34 -4.65 1.57
CA PRO A 65 -0.88 -5.41 2.68
C PRO A 65 -0.22 -6.79 2.76
N ARG A 66 0.14 -7.23 3.97
CA ARG A 66 0.64 -8.58 4.27
C ARG A 66 -0.20 -9.27 5.33
N TYR A 67 -0.30 -10.59 5.21
CA TYR A 67 -0.94 -11.48 6.18
C TYR A 67 0.14 -12.25 6.95
N ILE A 68 -0.05 -12.45 8.25
CA ILE A 68 0.88 -13.18 9.12
C ILE A 68 0.43 -14.64 9.30
N PRO A 69 1.14 -15.62 8.73
CA PRO A 69 0.75 -17.04 8.78
C PRO A 69 1.42 -17.84 9.92
N SER A 70 2.34 -17.24 10.68
CA SER A 70 3.15 -17.94 11.68
C SER A 70 3.27 -17.14 12.98
N ASP A 71 3.65 -17.80 14.06
CA ASP A 71 3.83 -17.24 15.40
C ASP A 71 5.27 -16.82 15.72
N SER A 72 6.17 -16.81 14.73
CA SER A 72 7.60 -16.48 14.94
C SER A 72 7.85 -15.04 15.45
N MET A 73 6.87 -14.17 15.31
CA MET A 73 6.90 -12.78 15.79
C MET A 73 6.00 -12.55 17.02
N TYR A 74 5.46 -13.61 17.62
CA TYR A 74 4.66 -13.50 18.85
C TYR A 74 5.57 -13.05 20.03
N PRO A 75 5.10 -12.16 20.93
CA PRO A 75 3.76 -11.60 21.06
C PRO A 75 3.48 -10.38 20.17
N THR A 76 4.49 -9.78 19.55
CA THR A 76 4.33 -8.56 18.74
C THR A 76 3.34 -8.72 17.59
N LEU A 77 3.37 -9.86 16.90
CA LEU A 77 2.48 -10.19 15.79
C LEU A 77 1.87 -11.58 15.96
N GLY A 78 0.55 -11.65 15.87
CA GLY A 78 -0.22 -12.89 15.95
C GLY A 78 -0.50 -13.52 14.58
N ILE A 79 -0.78 -14.83 14.58
CA ILE A 79 -1.32 -15.51 13.40
C ILE A 79 -2.67 -14.86 13.05
N GLY A 80 -2.83 -14.44 11.80
CA GLY A 80 -4.05 -13.77 11.33
C GLY A 80 -3.92 -12.25 11.20
N ASP A 81 -2.87 -11.65 11.76
CA ASP A 81 -2.63 -10.21 11.67
C ASP A 81 -2.49 -9.77 10.21
N ARG A 82 -3.01 -8.57 9.92
CA ARG A 82 -2.85 -7.93 8.61
C ARG A 82 -2.17 -6.59 8.77
N LEU A 83 -1.06 -6.46 8.03
CA LEU A 83 -0.11 -5.38 8.20
C LEU A 83 0.01 -4.55 6.94
N VAL A 84 0.33 -3.27 7.11
CA VAL A 84 0.87 -2.42 6.05
C VAL A 84 2.38 -2.54 6.08
N VAL A 85 2.96 -2.93 4.95
CA VAL A 85 4.40 -2.95 4.73
C VAL A 85 4.76 -1.82 3.79
N GLU A 86 5.47 -0.82 4.32
CA GLU A 86 5.92 0.34 3.54
C GLU A 86 7.31 0.09 2.94
N LYS A 87 7.53 0.62 1.73
CA LYS A 87 8.74 0.39 0.92
C LYS A 87 9.56 1.67 0.73
N ILE A 88 9.02 2.81 1.13
CA ILE A 88 9.57 4.13 0.81
C ILE A 88 10.75 4.44 1.72
N SER A 89 10.66 4.14 3.00
CA SER A 89 11.70 4.48 3.98
C SER A 89 13.06 3.91 3.57
N TYR A 90 13.06 2.67 3.08
CA TYR A 90 14.26 1.97 2.64
C TYR A 90 14.84 2.41 1.29
N ARG A 91 14.21 3.39 0.63
CA ARG A 91 14.84 4.14 -0.47
C ARG A 91 15.68 5.30 0.01
N PHE A 92 15.48 5.76 1.25
CA PHE A 92 16.16 6.93 1.81
C PHE A 92 17.12 6.57 2.95
N HIS A 93 16.92 5.45 3.62
CA HIS A 93 17.84 4.96 4.64
C HIS A 93 17.91 3.43 4.65
N THR A 94 18.96 2.85 5.21
CA THR A 94 19.02 1.40 5.41
C THR A 94 18.12 0.97 6.58
N PRO A 95 17.73 -0.33 6.64
CA PRO A 95 17.10 -0.90 7.83
C PRO A 95 17.95 -0.65 9.08
N ARG A 96 17.27 -0.31 10.18
CA ARG A 96 17.89 0.02 11.47
C ARG A 96 17.55 -1.04 12.49
N VAL A 97 18.36 -1.12 13.54
CA VAL A 97 18.08 -1.99 14.68
C VAL A 97 16.72 -1.63 15.29
N GLY A 98 15.92 -2.65 15.56
CA GLY A 98 14.56 -2.55 16.05
C GLY A 98 13.49 -2.58 14.95
N ASP A 99 13.83 -2.27 13.69
CA ASP A 99 12.86 -2.32 12.59
C ASP A 99 12.32 -3.75 12.40
N ILE A 100 11.01 -3.87 12.20
CA ILE A 100 10.39 -5.13 11.76
C ILE A 100 10.32 -5.10 10.23
N ILE A 101 11.00 -6.04 9.59
CA ILE A 101 11.15 -6.05 8.14
C ILE A 101 10.52 -7.29 7.52
N VAL A 102 9.95 -7.09 6.33
CA VAL A 102 9.54 -8.15 5.43
C VAL A 102 10.60 -8.32 4.36
N PHE A 103 11.01 -9.56 4.09
CA PHE A 103 12.09 -9.86 3.15
C PHE A 103 11.81 -11.11 2.33
N GLU A 104 12.45 -11.19 1.16
CA GLU A 104 12.44 -12.35 0.29
C GLU A 104 13.22 -13.50 0.91
N LEU A 105 12.81 -14.74 0.62
CA LEU A 105 13.44 -15.93 1.15
C LEU A 105 14.94 -16.01 0.77
N PRO A 106 15.88 -15.90 1.73
CA PRO A 106 17.30 -16.08 1.44
C PRO A 106 17.58 -17.50 0.89
N PRO A 107 18.55 -17.68 -0.03
CA PRO A 107 18.89 -18.99 -0.60
C PRO A 107 19.15 -20.09 0.44
N GLN A 108 19.67 -19.72 1.61
CA GLN A 108 19.94 -20.62 2.74
C GLN A 108 18.67 -21.31 3.24
N LEU A 109 17.54 -20.60 3.29
CA LEU A 109 16.26 -21.17 3.69
C LEU A 109 15.66 -22.06 2.59
N GLN A 110 15.96 -21.81 1.32
CA GLN A 110 15.52 -22.68 0.22
C GLN A 110 16.14 -24.08 0.32
N ILE A 111 17.39 -24.16 0.78
CA ILE A 111 18.08 -25.44 1.03
C ILE A 111 17.38 -26.24 2.13
N LEU A 112 16.71 -25.57 3.07
CA LEU A 112 15.93 -26.17 4.15
C LEU A 112 14.50 -26.55 3.74
N GLY A 113 14.14 -26.39 2.46
CA GLY A 113 12.85 -26.83 1.90
C GLY A 113 11.75 -25.76 1.87
N TYR A 114 12.09 -24.48 2.13
CA TYR A 114 11.13 -23.38 2.03
C TYR A 114 10.91 -22.94 0.58
N SER A 115 9.66 -22.61 0.24
CA SER A 115 9.27 -22.19 -1.12
C SER A 115 9.65 -20.74 -1.41
N LYS A 116 10.16 -20.47 -2.63
CA LYS A 116 10.67 -19.14 -3.06
C LYS A 116 9.65 -18.01 -3.03
N ASP A 117 8.36 -18.34 -3.08
CA ASP A 117 7.23 -17.41 -3.06
C ASP A 117 6.86 -16.94 -1.64
N GLN A 118 7.47 -17.51 -0.61
CA GLN A 118 7.23 -17.13 0.78
C GLN A 118 8.10 -15.93 1.17
N ALA A 119 7.46 -14.88 1.69
CA ALA A 119 8.17 -13.80 2.36
C ALA A 119 8.20 -14.04 3.87
N PHE A 120 9.28 -13.59 4.48
CA PHE A 120 9.52 -13.72 5.92
C PHE A 120 9.43 -12.35 6.58
N ILE A 121 9.07 -12.35 7.86
CA ILE A 121 9.04 -11.16 8.70
C ILE A 121 9.83 -11.41 9.98
N LYS A 122 10.77 -10.52 10.30
CA LYS A 122 11.65 -10.59 11.49
C LYS A 122 12.04 -9.19 11.95
N ARG A 123 12.52 -9.08 13.19
CA ARG A 123 13.10 -7.85 13.74
C ARG A 123 14.59 -7.78 13.45
N VAL A 124 15.08 -6.61 13.05
CA VAL A 124 16.51 -6.35 12.89
C VAL A 124 17.16 -6.20 14.26
N ILE A 125 18.09 -7.10 14.56
CA ILE A 125 18.87 -7.10 15.81
C ILE A 125 20.26 -6.51 15.59
N GLY A 126 20.86 -6.75 14.42
CA GLY A 126 22.17 -6.24 14.07
C GLY A 126 22.26 -5.77 12.62
N THR A 127 23.09 -4.76 12.39
CA THR A 127 23.43 -4.18 11.08
C THR A 127 24.92 -4.35 10.82
N SER A 128 25.39 -4.03 9.61
CA SER A 128 26.80 -4.16 9.20
C SER A 128 27.79 -3.70 10.27
N GLY A 129 28.77 -4.55 10.57
CA GLY A 129 29.82 -4.31 11.56
C GLY A 129 29.43 -4.65 13.00
N ASP A 130 28.14 -4.80 13.32
CA ASP A 130 27.72 -5.21 14.66
C ASP A 130 28.21 -6.63 15.00
N THR A 131 28.40 -6.88 16.28
CA THR A 131 28.56 -8.24 16.80
C THR A 131 27.31 -8.65 17.56
N VAL A 132 26.87 -9.91 17.39
CA VAL A 132 25.70 -10.48 18.07
C VAL A 132 26.09 -11.78 18.75
N GLN A 133 25.58 -12.00 19.97
CA GLN A 133 25.80 -13.23 20.74
C GLN A 133 24.52 -13.57 21.52
N VAL A 134 24.26 -14.86 21.74
CA VAL A 134 23.21 -15.31 22.67
C VAL A 134 23.83 -16.16 23.77
N LYS A 135 23.70 -15.71 25.03
CA LYS A 135 24.17 -16.44 26.22
C LYS A 135 23.31 -16.09 27.42
N ASP A 136 23.18 -17.01 28.37
CA ASP A 136 22.46 -16.80 29.64
C ASP A 136 21.03 -16.23 29.46
N GLY A 137 20.32 -16.71 28.42
CA GLY A 137 18.96 -16.25 28.11
C GLY A 137 18.87 -14.80 27.64
N LYS A 138 19.96 -14.21 27.15
CA LYS A 138 19.97 -12.82 26.65
C LYS A 138 20.67 -12.72 25.30
N VAL A 139 20.17 -11.82 24.47
CA VAL A 139 20.85 -11.38 23.26
C VAL A 139 21.78 -10.23 23.63
N TYR A 140 23.01 -10.28 23.14
CA TYR A 140 24.01 -9.24 23.28
C TYR A 140 24.31 -8.67 21.90
N ARG A 141 24.32 -7.35 21.79
CA ARG A 141 24.78 -6.61 20.61
C ARG A 141 25.97 -5.76 21.01
N ASN A 142 27.09 -5.89 20.31
CA ASN A 142 28.32 -5.15 20.61
C ASN A 142 28.77 -5.30 22.08
N GLY A 143 28.67 -6.53 22.60
CA GLY A 143 29.03 -6.88 23.97
C GLY A 143 28.03 -6.44 25.05
N THR A 144 26.99 -5.67 24.71
CA THR A 144 25.99 -5.18 25.66
C THR A 144 24.69 -5.98 25.52
N PRO A 145 24.07 -6.46 26.61
CA PRO A 145 22.77 -7.10 26.52
C PRO A 145 21.74 -6.09 26.01
N ILE A 146 20.93 -6.47 25.03
CA ILE A 146 19.85 -5.63 24.54
C ILE A 146 18.63 -5.76 25.46
N ASP A 147 17.85 -4.69 25.57
CA ASP A 147 16.57 -4.66 26.30
C ASP A 147 15.44 -5.04 25.35
N GLU A 148 14.62 -6.01 25.76
CA GLU A 148 13.71 -6.73 24.88
C GLU A 148 12.38 -6.99 25.57
N ASP A 149 11.59 -5.94 25.74
CA ASP A 149 10.23 -6.00 26.26
C ASP A 149 9.22 -6.64 25.28
N TYR A 150 9.65 -6.88 24.04
CA TYR A 150 8.85 -7.42 22.95
C TYR A 150 8.93 -8.94 22.77
N ILE A 151 9.70 -9.67 23.58
CA ILE A 151 9.87 -11.14 23.41
C ILE A 151 8.89 -11.93 24.27
N ALA A 152 8.43 -13.07 23.76
CA ALA A 152 7.55 -13.98 24.51
C ALA A 152 8.27 -14.61 25.72
N GLN A 153 9.54 -14.94 25.53
CA GLN A 153 10.38 -15.65 26.50
C GLN A 153 11.86 -15.50 26.15
N PRO A 154 12.75 -15.57 27.15
CA PRO A 154 14.20 -15.63 26.93
C PRO A 154 14.62 -16.77 25.97
N PRO A 155 15.66 -16.60 25.14
CA PRO A 155 16.21 -17.69 24.34
C PRO A 155 16.75 -18.83 25.21
N HIS A 156 16.38 -20.07 24.90
CA HIS A 156 16.82 -21.30 25.59
C HIS A 156 18.02 -21.98 24.89
N TYR A 157 18.71 -21.24 24.02
CA TYR A 157 19.86 -21.69 23.25
C TYR A 157 21.04 -20.76 23.46
N GLN A 158 22.22 -21.24 23.06
CA GLN A 158 23.43 -20.43 23.00
C GLN A 158 23.86 -20.25 21.56
N MET A 159 24.38 -19.05 21.27
CA MET A 159 24.97 -18.72 19.99
C MET A 159 26.29 -18.01 20.26
N GLY A 160 27.36 -18.49 19.61
CA GLY A 160 28.67 -17.85 19.68
C GLY A 160 28.63 -16.40 19.17
N LEU A 161 29.69 -15.65 19.46
CA LEU A 161 29.83 -14.30 18.93
C LEU A 161 29.95 -14.36 17.40
N VAL A 162 29.06 -13.68 16.70
CA VAL A 162 29.12 -13.51 15.24
C VAL A 162 29.25 -12.03 14.91
N GLN A 163 29.97 -11.70 13.84
CA GLN A 163 30.04 -10.35 13.30
C GLN A 163 29.18 -10.26 12.04
N VAL A 164 28.29 -9.26 11.98
CA VAL A 164 27.42 -9.01 10.84
C VAL A 164 28.25 -8.45 9.69
N PRO A 165 28.30 -9.14 8.53
CA PRO A 165 29.06 -8.66 7.39
C PRO A 165 28.55 -7.33 6.84
N GLU A 166 29.38 -6.70 6.02
CA GLU A 166 28.95 -5.55 5.21
C GLU A 166 27.75 -5.92 4.34
N ASP A 167 26.84 -4.96 4.21
CA ASP A 167 25.57 -5.10 3.48
C ASP A 167 24.65 -6.24 3.89
N GLN A 168 24.82 -6.72 5.12
CA GLN A 168 23.95 -7.73 5.72
C GLN A 168 23.34 -7.27 7.04
N LEU A 169 22.33 -8.02 7.46
CA LEU A 169 21.54 -7.83 8.67
C LEU A 169 21.54 -9.14 9.47
N PHE A 170 21.51 -9.02 10.79
CA PHE A 170 21.17 -10.11 11.69
C PHE A 170 19.74 -9.89 12.19
N VAL A 171 18.84 -10.83 11.91
CA VAL A 171 17.41 -10.69 12.19
C VAL A 171 16.93 -11.81 13.08
N MET A 172 16.04 -11.52 14.03
CA MET A 172 15.45 -12.50 14.92
C MET A 172 13.94 -12.37 14.99
N GLY A 173 13.27 -13.48 15.26
CA GLY A 173 11.86 -13.47 15.65
C GLY A 173 11.72 -13.05 17.11
N ASP A 174 10.60 -12.42 17.41
CA ASP A 174 10.25 -12.05 18.78
C ASP A 174 9.86 -13.28 19.61
N ASN A 175 9.39 -14.36 18.94
CA ASN A 175 9.22 -15.66 19.56
C ASN A 175 10.54 -16.45 19.50
N ARG A 176 11.45 -16.12 20.41
CA ARG A 176 12.86 -16.53 20.36
C ARG A 176 13.09 -18.02 20.17
N ASN A 177 12.30 -18.83 20.86
CA ASN A 177 12.44 -20.28 20.87
C ASN A 177 11.63 -20.97 19.77
N ASN A 178 10.86 -20.21 18.96
CA ASN A 178 10.06 -20.72 17.86
C ASN A 178 10.16 -19.83 16.61
N SER A 179 11.38 -19.59 16.13
CA SER A 179 11.63 -18.75 14.97
C SER A 179 12.79 -19.26 14.14
N ASN A 180 12.53 -19.53 12.85
CA ASN A 180 13.60 -19.76 11.87
C ASN A 180 14.15 -18.42 11.39
N ASP A 181 15.21 -17.95 12.04
CA ASP A 181 15.84 -16.65 11.82
C ASP A 181 17.38 -16.74 11.79
N SER A 182 18.08 -15.62 11.93
CA SER A 182 19.53 -15.57 11.74
C SER A 182 20.34 -16.46 12.67
N HIS A 183 19.79 -16.89 13.81
CA HIS A 183 20.47 -17.88 14.66
C HIS A 183 20.53 -19.29 14.03
N VAL A 184 19.67 -19.58 13.05
CA VAL A 184 19.61 -20.87 12.34
C VAL A 184 20.32 -20.81 11.00
N TRP A 185 20.03 -19.79 10.18
CA TRP A 185 20.47 -19.74 8.77
C TRP A 185 21.46 -18.61 8.46
N GLY A 186 21.88 -17.84 9.47
CA GLY A 186 22.87 -16.79 9.32
C GLY A 186 22.29 -15.46 8.84
N PHE A 187 23.03 -14.72 8.04
CA PHE A 187 22.73 -13.31 7.79
C PHE A 187 21.82 -13.08 6.58
N LEU A 188 21.09 -11.95 6.61
CA LEU A 188 20.20 -11.52 5.54
C LEU A 188 20.84 -10.38 4.74
N GLY A 189 20.96 -10.51 3.42
CA GLY A 189 21.37 -9.41 2.55
C GLY A 189 20.37 -8.25 2.60
N LYS A 190 20.85 -7.00 2.74
CA LYS A 190 19.99 -5.80 2.75
C LYS A 190 19.15 -5.67 1.49
N ASP A 191 19.65 -6.17 0.36
CA ASP A 191 18.98 -6.17 -0.95
C ASP A 191 17.74 -7.08 -1.00
N LYS A 192 17.60 -8.01 -0.05
CA LYS A 192 16.43 -8.90 0.05
C LYS A 192 15.28 -8.30 0.83
N VAL A 193 15.45 -7.12 1.44
CA VAL A 193 14.41 -6.46 2.20
C VAL A 193 13.36 -5.89 1.26
N ILE A 194 12.11 -6.31 1.44
CA ILE A 194 10.94 -5.84 0.69
C ILE A 194 10.44 -4.52 1.26
N GLY A 195 10.38 -4.40 2.58
CA GLY A 195 9.87 -3.21 3.26
C GLY A 195 9.78 -3.35 4.76
N ARG A 196 9.36 -2.28 5.44
CA ARG A 196 9.15 -2.24 6.89
C ARG A 196 7.69 -2.49 7.22
N ALA A 197 7.41 -3.39 8.15
CA ALA A 197 6.10 -3.50 8.76
C ALA A 197 5.93 -2.32 9.74
N CYS A 198 4.96 -1.45 9.48
CA CYS A 198 4.80 -0.20 10.24
C CYS A 198 3.45 -0.06 10.93
N PHE A 199 2.42 -0.77 10.47
CA PHE A 199 1.07 -0.61 10.97
C PHE A 199 0.28 -1.91 10.85
N ARG A 200 -0.43 -2.28 11.92
CA ARG A 200 -1.39 -3.37 11.94
C ARG A 200 -2.81 -2.81 11.81
N PHE A 201 -3.54 -3.24 10.79
CA PHE A 201 -4.90 -2.79 10.54
C PHE A 201 -5.96 -3.86 10.84
N TRP A 202 -5.55 -5.10 11.11
CA TRP A 202 -6.43 -6.19 11.55
C TRP A 202 -5.65 -7.16 12.46
N PRO A 203 -6.27 -7.70 13.53
CA PRO A 203 -7.66 -7.45 13.98
C PRO A 203 -7.86 -6.04 14.54
N LEU A 204 -9.10 -5.54 14.50
CA LEU A 204 -9.40 -4.15 14.91
C LEU A 204 -9.12 -3.88 16.39
N SER A 205 -9.19 -4.90 17.25
CA SER A 205 -8.86 -4.82 18.69
C SER A 205 -7.40 -4.47 18.95
N GLU A 206 -6.55 -4.68 17.95
CA GLU A 206 -5.09 -4.58 18.03
C GLU A 206 -4.53 -3.59 17.00
N LEU A 207 -5.41 -2.79 16.39
CA LEU A 207 -5.08 -1.79 15.39
C LEU A 207 -4.12 -0.73 15.95
N GLY A 208 -3.01 -0.50 15.26
CA GLY A 208 -2.00 0.44 15.72
C GLY A 208 -0.66 0.33 14.99
N SER A 209 0.24 1.25 15.32
CA SER A 209 1.65 1.12 14.93
C SER A 209 2.29 -0.08 15.61
N ILE A 210 3.28 -0.65 14.95
CA ILE A 210 4.07 -1.78 15.42
C ILE A 210 5.52 -1.31 15.67
#